data_AF-A0A0S8AK18-F1
#
_entry.id   AF-A0A0S8AK18-F1
#
_cell.length_a   1.000
_cell.length_b   1.000
_cell.length_c   1.000
_cell.angle_alpha   90.00
_cell.angle_beta   90.00
_cell.angle_gamma   90.00
#
_symmetry.space_group_name_H-M   'P 1'
#
loop_
_entity.id
_entity.type
_entity.pdbx_description
1 polymer ?
#
loop_
_entity_poly.entity_id
_entity_poly.type
_entity_poly.pdbx_seq_one_letter_code
_entity_poly.pdbx_strand_id
1 'polypeptide(L)'
;AGIVSGANGIQAGLTMHQEGTETEGEVPVALTGRAYAWADASYGPIEPGDMLTTSDTAGHAMKVGDSDRAHGTIIGKAMTSLNKGKGLVLVLVTLQ
;
A
#
# COMPACT_ATOMS: atom_id res chain seq x y z
N ALA A 1 5.05 -0.38 -8.14
CA ALA A 1 4.91 -0.04 -6.71
C ALA A 1 4.28 -1.20 -5.98
N GLY A 2 4.57 -1.40 -4.69
CA GLY A 2 4.07 -2.52 -3.92
C GLY A 2 4.17 -2.27 -2.42
N ILE A 3 3.40 -3.00 -1.64
CA ILE A 3 3.38 -2.90 -0.17
C ILE A 3 4.09 -4.14 0.39
N VAL A 4 5.01 -3.97 1.33
CA VAL A 4 5.61 -5.11 2.03
C VAL A 4 4.53 -5.86 2.81
N SER A 5 4.49 -7.18 2.68
CA SER A 5 3.44 -7.99 3.30
C SER A 5 3.59 -8.03 4.83
N GLY A 6 2.49 -7.76 5.54
CA GLY A 6 2.42 -7.80 7.00
C GLY A 6 2.20 -6.41 7.62
N ALA A 7 2.90 -6.14 8.73
CA ALA A 7 2.79 -4.98 9.62
C ALA A 7 1.60 -5.01 10.60
N ASN A 8 1.67 -4.13 11.61
CA ASN A 8 0.72 -4.04 12.74
C ASN A 8 0.49 -5.36 13.49
N GLY A 9 1.55 -6.16 13.67
CA GLY A 9 1.48 -7.48 14.33
C GLY A 9 0.92 -8.61 13.46
N ILE A 10 0.64 -8.36 12.17
CA ILE A 10 0.17 -9.36 11.22
C ILE A 10 1.32 -9.78 10.30
N GLN A 11 1.45 -11.09 10.08
CA GLN A 11 2.40 -11.68 9.13
C GLN A 11 1.72 -11.96 7.79
N ALA A 12 2.52 -12.17 6.73
CA ALA A 12 2.01 -12.62 5.44
C ALA A 12 1.24 -13.95 5.59
N GLY A 13 0.07 -14.06 4.97
CA GLY A 13 -0.77 -15.27 5.07
C GLY A 13 -0.34 -16.39 4.13
N LEU A 14 -0.08 -16.06 2.87
CA LEU A 14 0.42 -16.98 1.84
C LEU A 14 1.47 -16.25 1.02
N THR A 15 2.63 -16.88 0.81
CA THR A 15 3.73 -16.33 0.02
C THR A 15 3.98 -17.25 -1.16
N MET A 16 3.93 -16.69 -2.37
CA MET A 16 4.39 -17.37 -3.58
C MET A 16 5.87 -17.05 -3.74
N HIS A 17 6.72 -18.07 -3.67
CA HIS A 17 8.17 -17.93 -3.71
C HIS A 17 8.78 -19.03 -4.57
N GLN A 18 9.82 -18.70 -5.33
CA GLN A 18 10.58 -19.65 -6.13
C GLN A 18 12.08 -19.31 -6.04
N GLU A 19 12.83 -20.25 -5.49
CA GLU A 19 14.29 -20.18 -5.35
C GLU A 19 14.99 -20.23 -6.72
N GLY A 20 16.15 -19.59 -6.82
CA GLY A 20 17.00 -19.59 -8.02
C GLY A 20 16.46 -18.75 -9.17
N THR A 21 15.58 -17.78 -8.90
CA THR A 21 15.00 -16.88 -9.91
C THR A 21 15.46 -15.44 -9.70
N GLU A 22 15.41 -14.60 -10.74
CA GLU A 22 15.72 -13.16 -10.62
C GLU A 22 14.78 -12.42 -9.65
N THR A 23 13.64 -13.02 -9.34
CA THR A 23 12.64 -12.51 -8.41
C THR A 23 12.82 -13.02 -6.98
N GLU A 24 13.90 -13.75 -6.70
CA GLU A 24 14.25 -14.18 -5.36
C GLU A 24 14.67 -12.97 -4.52
N GLY A 25 13.74 -12.48 -3.71
CA GLY A 25 13.95 -11.38 -2.78
C GLY A 25 13.68 -11.81 -1.34
N GLU A 26 14.35 -11.16 -0.39
CA GLU A 26 14.25 -11.49 1.04
C GLU A 26 12.90 -11.09 1.66
N VAL A 27 12.21 -10.10 1.07
CA VAL A 27 11.01 -9.49 1.64
C VAL A 27 9.80 -9.72 0.74
N PRO A 28 8.71 -10.33 1.25
CA PRO A 28 7.51 -10.56 0.45
C PRO A 28 6.75 -9.26 0.17
N VAL A 29 6.37 -9.06 -1.10
CA VAL A 29 5.54 -7.92 -1.53
C VAL A 29 4.11 -8.40 -1.76
N ALA A 30 3.14 -7.67 -1.21
CA ALA A 30 1.73 -7.96 -1.37
C ALA A 30 1.32 -7.73 -2.83
N LEU A 31 0.95 -8.81 -3.53
CA LEU A 31 0.41 -8.76 -4.89
C LEU A 31 -1.12 -8.62 -4.90
N THR A 32 -1.77 -9.10 -3.85
CA THR A 32 -3.23 -9.07 -3.68
C THR A 32 -3.59 -9.25 -2.20
N GLY A 33 -4.78 -8.79 -1.81
CA GLY A 33 -5.34 -9.01 -0.48
C GLY A 33 -5.24 -7.80 0.42
N ARG A 34 -5.06 -8.01 1.73
CA ARG A 34 -5.01 -6.93 2.73
C ARG A 34 -3.60 -6.80 3.28
N ALA A 35 -3.05 -5.60 3.23
CA ALA A 35 -1.74 -5.28 3.77
C ALA A 35 -1.75 -3.92 4.47
N TYR A 36 -0.97 -3.77 5.53
CA TYR A 36 -0.76 -2.45 6.12
C TYR A 36 0.32 -1.70 5.34
N ALA A 37 0.04 -0.45 5.03
CA ALA A 37 1.02 0.46 4.45
C ALA A 37 1.23 1.65 5.38
N TRP A 38 2.48 2.12 5.48
CA TRP A 38 2.73 3.46 5.97
C TRP A 38 2.10 4.46 5.01
N ALA A 39 1.42 5.45 5.55
CA ALA A 39 0.74 6.48 4.79
C ALA A 39 1.02 7.86 5.38
N ASP A 40 1.04 8.86 4.51
CA ASP A 40 1.25 10.27 4.82
C ASP A 40 0.00 11.08 4.46
N ALA A 41 -0.72 11.50 5.49
CA ALA A 41 -1.92 12.33 5.37
C ALA A 41 -1.61 13.84 5.32
N SER A 42 -0.34 14.24 5.14
CA SER A 42 0.03 15.65 4.92
C SER A 42 -0.51 16.21 3.60
N TYR A 43 -0.87 15.33 2.66
CA TYR A 43 -1.44 15.65 1.35
C TYR A 43 -2.98 15.57 1.33
N GLY A 44 -3.59 15.29 2.48
CA GLY A 44 -5.02 15.13 2.66
C GLY A 44 -5.34 13.96 3.59
N PRO A 45 -6.43 14.05 4.38
CA PRO A 45 -6.88 12.92 5.19
C PRO A 45 -7.22 11.73 4.30
N ILE A 46 -6.85 10.54 4.77
CA ILE A 46 -7.19 9.27 4.12
C ILE A 46 -8.46 8.73 4.79
N GLU A 47 -9.44 8.37 3.98
CA GLU A 47 -10.71 7.78 4.39
C GLU A 47 -10.90 6.40 3.76
N PRO A 48 -11.65 5.48 4.38
CA PRO A 48 -12.00 4.21 3.76
C PRO A 48 -12.64 4.42 2.39
N GLY A 49 -12.15 3.70 1.39
CA GLY A 49 -12.58 3.83 0.00
C GLY A 49 -11.66 4.69 -0.86
N ASP A 50 -10.81 5.51 -0.27
CA ASP A 50 -9.85 6.34 -1.00
C ASP A 50 -8.86 5.47 -1.77
N MET A 51 -8.57 5.91 -3.00
CA MET A 51 -7.49 5.34 -3.79
C MET A 51 -6.16 5.89 -3.28
N LEU A 52 -5.17 5.02 -3.16
CA LEU A 52 -3.84 5.36 -2.66
C LEU A 52 -2.80 5.26 -3.78
N THR A 53 -1.87 6.20 -3.77
CA THR A 53 -0.68 6.25 -4.63
C THR A 53 0.57 6.49 -3.78
N THR A 54 1.75 6.48 -4.37
CA THR A 54 3.00 6.76 -3.66
C THR A 54 3.08 8.23 -3.22
N SER A 55 3.57 8.48 -2.00
CA SER A 55 3.85 9.82 -1.47
C SER A 55 5.28 10.26 -1.80
N ASP A 56 5.56 11.57 -1.76
CA ASP A 56 6.94 12.06 -1.76
C ASP A 56 7.67 11.70 -0.46
N THR A 57 6.94 11.42 0.64
CA THR A 57 7.56 10.80 1.82
C THR A 57 7.94 9.36 1.47
N ALA A 58 9.26 9.10 1.44
CA ALA A 58 9.80 7.78 1.14
C ALA A 58 9.15 6.66 1.97
N GLY A 59 8.75 5.58 1.30
CA GLY A 59 8.10 4.43 1.92
C GLY A 59 6.65 4.64 2.36
N HIS A 60 6.01 5.77 2.03
CA HIS A 60 4.63 6.06 2.40
C HIS A 60 3.72 6.14 1.18
N ALA A 61 2.47 5.73 1.38
CA ALA A 61 1.37 6.02 0.48
C ALA A 61 0.73 7.38 0.81
N MET A 62 -0.02 7.94 -0.13
CA MET A 62 -0.89 9.08 0.11
C MET A 62 -2.20 8.91 -0.68
N LYS A 63 -3.20 9.71 -0.33
CA LYS A 63 -4.46 9.78 -1.08
C LYS A 63 -4.18 10.28 -2.51
N VAL A 64 -4.86 9.69 -3.48
CA VAL A 64 -4.89 10.19 -4.86
C VAL A 64 -5.53 11.59 -4.89
N GLY A 65 -4.81 12.57 -5.43
CA GLY A 65 -5.31 13.94 -5.58
C GLY A 65 -6.07 14.19 -6.90
N ASP A 66 -5.71 13.50 -7.98
CA ASP A 66 -6.32 13.63 -9.30
C ASP A 66 -6.64 12.24 -9.86
N SER A 67 -7.93 11.88 -9.82
CA SER A 67 -8.41 10.56 -10.23
C SER A 67 -8.24 10.28 -11.72
N ASP A 68 -8.34 11.31 -12.57
CA ASP A 68 -8.27 11.15 -14.03
C ASP A 68 -6.86 10.78 -14.48
N ARG A 69 -5.84 11.19 -13.70
CA ARG A 69 -4.43 10.89 -13.94
C ARG A 69 -3.88 9.75 -13.09
N ALA A 70 -4.69 9.16 -12.21
CA ALA A 70 -4.23 8.19 -11.22
C ALA A 70 -4.03 6.78 -11.80
N HIS A 71 -4.67 6.46 -12.93
CA HIS A 71 -4.57 5.16 -13.56
C HIS A 71 -3.10 4.72 -13.77
N GLY A 72 -2.77 3.49 -13.36
CA GLY A 72 -1.41 2.95 -13.41
C GLY A 72 -0.50 3.35 -12.23
N THR A 73 -0.89 4.32 -11.40
CA THR A 73 -0.11 4.72 -10.19
C THR A 73 -0.76 4.25 -8.89
N ILE A 74 -2.01 3.79 -8.97
CA ILE A 74 -2.76 3.29 -7.82
C ILE A 74 -2.12 2.01 -7.30
N ILE A 75 -1.89 1.96 -5.99
CA ILE A 75 -1.32 0.79 -5.30
C ILE A 75 -2.35 0.03 -4.47
N GLY A 76 -3.55 0.60 -4.28
CA GLY A 76 -4.65 -0.03 -3.57
C GLY A 76 -5.71 0.96 -3.10
N LYS A 77 -6.64 0.44 -2.30
CA LYS A 77 -7.76 1.19 -1.72
C LYS A 77 -7.69 1.15 -0.19
N ALA A 78 -7.83 2.30 0.46
CA ALA A 78 -7.83 2.40 1.91
C ALA A 78 -9.04 1.67 2.52
N MET A 79 -8.80 0.90 3.59
CA MET A 79 -9.83 0.24 4.41
C MET A 79 -9.98 0.87 5.79
N THR A 80 -9.01 1.68 6.22
CA THR A 80 -9.03 2.45 7.48
C THR A 80 -8.68 3.90 7.21
N SER A 81 -9.04 4.79 8.14
CA SER A 81 -8.74 6.22 8.03
C SER A 81 -7.38 6.61 8.62
N LEU A 82 -6.84 7.74 8.15
CA LEU A 82 -5.73 8.47 8.75
C LEU A 82 -5.98 9.97 8.56
N ASN A 83 -6.36 10.66 9.64
CA ASN A 83 -6.80 12.06 9.54
C ASN A 83 -5.65 13.07 9.30
N LYS A 84 -4.46 12.81 9.86
CA LYS A 84 -3.30 13.70 9.77
C LYS A 84 -2.00 12.98 10.08
N GLY A 85 -0.89 13.55 9.62
CA GLY A 85 0.46 13.04 9.91
C GLY A 85 0.73 11.72 9.22
N LYS A 86 1.60 10.90 9.82
CA LYS A 86 2.05 9.63 9.27
C LYS A 86 1.58 8.48 10.14
N GLY A 87 1.12 7.39 9.54
CA GLY A 87 0.52 6.28 10.26
C GLY A 87 0.31 5.04 9.39
N LEU A 88 -0.06 3.93 10.00
CA LEU A 88 -0.44 2.73 9.27
C LEU A 88 -1.89 2.81 8.82
N VAL A 89 -2.11 2.48 7.54
CA VAL A 89 -3.44 2.32 6.94
C VAL A 89 -3.56 0.90 6.43
N LEU A 90 -4.68 0.25 6.73
CA LEU A 90 -5.01 -1.04 6.12
C LEU A 90 -5.44 -0.79 4.67
N VAL A 91 -4.80 -1.47 3.73
CA VAL A 91 -5.01 -1.30 2.30
C VAL A 91 -5.50 -2.60 1.68
N LEU A 92 -6.54 -2.50 0.87
CA LEU A 92 -6.92 -3.55 -0.08
C LEU A 92 -6.04 -3.40 -1.32
N VAL A 93 -5.11 -4.34 -1.48
CA VAL A 93 -4.19 -4.43 -2.61
C VAL A 93 -4.87 -5.19 -3.74
N THR A 94 -5.00 -4.54 -4.88
CA THR A 94 -5.50 -5.14 -6.12
C THR A 94 -4.73 -4.54 -7.28
N LEU A 95 -4.30 -5.35 -8.25
CA LEU A 95 -3.86 -4.83 -9.54
C LEU A 95 -5.10 -4.27 -10.26
N GLN A 96 -5.12 -2.97 -10.56
CA GLN A 96 -6.16 -2.32 -11.36
C GLN A 96 -5.65 -2.00 -12.75
#